data_AF-A0A7S4LN36-F1
#
_entry.id   AF-A0A7S4LN36-F1
#
_cell.length_a   1.000
_cell.length_b   1.000
_cell.length_c   1.000
_cell.angle_alpha   90.00
_cell.angle_beta   90.00
_cell.angle_gamma   90.00
#
_symmetry.space_group_name_H-M   'P 1'
#
loop_
_entity.id
_entity.type
_entity.pdbx_description
1 polymer ?
#
loop_
_entity_poly.entity_id
_entity_poly.type
_entity_poly.pdbx_seq_one_letter_code
_entity_poly.pdbx_strand_id
1 'polypeptide(L)'
;RTSRHHHFLGTMRGVAIGLSLAYACCLAVVALIGFSAITTGIVLLAEGDNYGDTAEDLSPQKDFSKLPESCVIEDVIHSYREEEDGYGHHCYDDYSYVFSYQGGRYRSRGNAALRYDGVCHGSQRRSPVFVVGEEVPCWEPNVRPVATQYNCGNDMCYKIFDPENEVEIAKDTGDAMEAAGLSSLLSGILCCCCCAPAVWYAGKNRGHASEQPMPGMDAGPQAAVVLPDQYGKGTQGQVVQGRVIGQVQGA
;
A
#
# COMPACT_ATOMS: atom_id res chain seq x y z
N ARG A 1 -5.95 53.00 -35.83
CA ARG A 1 -6.20 52.86 -34.36
C ARG A 1 -6.88 51.54 -34.00
N THR A 2 -7.69 50.95 -34.89
CA THR A 2 -8.39 49.66 -34.72
C THR A 2 -7.48 48.42 -34.72
N SER A 3 -6.34 48.43 -35.42
CA SER A 3 -5.44 47.26 -35.51
C SER A 3 -4.76 46.86 -34.18
N ARG A 4 -4.64 47.74 -33.19
CA ARG A 4 -4.03 47.37 -31.88
C ARG A 4 -4.97 46.60 -30.97
N HIS A 5 -6.29 46.68 -31.17
CA HIS A 5 -7.26 45.97 -30.33
C HIS A 5 -7.35 44.47 -30.65
N HIS A 6 -7.10 44.07 -31.90
CA HIS A 6 -7.17 42.66 -32.29
C HIS A 6 -6.01 41.82 -31.73
N HIS A 7 -4.81 42.39 -31.60
CA HIS A 7 -3.67 41.69 -31.01
C HIS A 7 -3.85 41.45 -29.50
N PHE A 8 -4.46 42.40 -28.78
CA PHE A 8 -4.65 42.30 -27.33
C PHE A 8 -5.71 41.25 -26.93
N LEU A 9 -6.75 41.08 -27.75
CA LEU A 9 -7.79 40.07 -27.52
C LEU A 9 -7.29 38.64 -27.78
N GLY A 10 -6.37 38.46 -28.73
CA GLY A 10 -5.74 37.16 -29.01
C GLY A 10 -4.88 36.65 -27.84
N THR A 11 -4.09 37.53 -27.22
CA THR A 11 -3.23 37.18 -26.09
C THR A 11 -4.03 36.80 -24.84
N MET A 12 -5.16 37.47 -24.58
CA MET A 12 -5.99 37.18 -23.41
C MET A 12 -6.67 35.80 -23.47
N ARG A 13 -7.08 35.35 -24.66
CA ARG A 13 -7.67 34.01 -24.85
C ARG A 13 -6.66 32.89 -24.66
N GLY A 14 -5.44 33.06 -25.16
CA GLY A 14 -4.36 32.07 -24.97
C GLY A 14 -4.00 31.86 -23.50
N VAL A 15 -3.92 32.95 -22.71
CA VAL A 15 -3.61 32.89 -21.27
C VAL A 15 -4.71 32.18 -20.48
N ALA A 16 -5.99 32.44 -20.77
CA ALA A 16 -7.12 31.80 -20.10
C ALA A 16 -7.18 30.28 -20.37
N ILE A 17 -6.91 29.85 -21.60
CA ILE A 17 -6.87 28.42 -21.96
C ILE A 17 -5.72 27.73 -21.23
N GLY A 18 -4.52 28.33 -21.22
CA GLY A 18 -3.36 27.80 -20.51
C GLY A 18 -3.60 27.61 -19.02
N LEU A 19 -4.20 28.60 -18.35
CA LEU A 19 -4.57 28.51 -16.93
C LEU A 19 -5.60 27.41 -16.67
N SER A 20 -6.59 27.24 -17.55
CA SER A 20 -7.62 26.21 -17.39
C SER A 20 -7.08 24.79 -17.52
N LEU A 21 -6.13 24.57 -18.44
CA LEU A 21 -5.47 23.27 -18.63
C LEU A 21 -4.55 22.95 -17.45
N ALA A 22 -3.75 23.92 -16.99
CA ALA A 22 -2.90 23.75 -15.82
C ALA A 22 -3.73 23.41 -14.56
N TYR A 23 -4.86 24.08 -14.38
CA TYR A 23 -5.77 23.83 -13.28
C TYR A 23 -6.43 22.44 -13.35
N ALA A 24 -6.92 22.03 -14.53
CA ALA A 24 -7.48 20.70 -14.73
C ALA A 24 -6.46 19.58 -14.50
N CYS A 25 -5.21 19.79 -14.94
CA CYS A 25 -4.11 18.87 -14.70
C CYS A 25 -3.82 18.75 -13.19
N CYS A 26 -3.75 19.87 -12.48
CA CYS A 26 -3.56 19.89 -11.03
C CYS A 26 -4.67 19.12 -10.30
N LEU A 27 -5.94 19.36 -10.64
CA LEU A 27 -7.08 18.64 -10.04
C LEU A 27 -7.04 17.14 -10.32
N ALA A 28 -6.65 16.73 -11.53
CA ALA A 28 -6.52 15.31 -11.88
C ALA A 28 -5.41 14.63 -11.05
N VAL A 29 -4.25 15.29 -10.88
CA VAL A 29 -3.15 14.78 -10.05
C VAL A 29 -3.57 14.67 -8.58
N VAL A 30 -4.25 15.68 -8.04
CA VAL A 30 -4.74 15.68 -6.66
C VAL A 30 -5.78 14.57 -6.45
N ALA A 31 -6.70 14.36 -7.40
CA ALA A 31 -7.66 13.26 -7.33
C ALA A 31 -6.98 11.88 -7.38
N LEU A 32 -5.94 11.70 -8.20
CA LEU A 32 -5.16 10.45 -8.25
C LEU A 32 -4.43 10.18 -6.94
N ILE A 33 -3.78 11.21 -6.36
CA ILE A 33 -3.12 11.09 -5.05
C ILE A 33 -4.15 10.75 -3.98
N GLY A 34 -5.27 11.48 -3.92
CA GLY A 34 -6.35 11.22 -2.96
C GLY A 34 -6.90 9.79 -3.08
N PHE A 35 -7.13 9.30 -4.29
CA PHE A 35 -7.58 7.93 -4.52
C PHE A 35 -6.53 6.90 -4.07
N SER A 36 -5.25 7.09 -4.40
CA SER A 36 -4.18 6.19 -3.96
C SER A 36 -4.02 6.14 -2.43
N ALA A 37 -4.20 7.28 -1.75
CA ALA A 37 -4.17 7.35 -0.29
C ALA A 37 -5.35 6.59 0.32
N ILE A 38 -6.56 6.73 -0.24
CA ILE A 38 -7.74 5.97 0.18
C ILE A 38 -7.52 4.46 0.00
N THR A 39 -7.05 4.01 -1.17
CA THR A 39 -6.83 2.57 -1.42
C THR A 39 -5.76 2.00 -0.51
N THR A 40 -4.65 2.72 -0.30
CA THR A 40 -3.58 2.32 0.62
C THR A 40 -4.08 2.28 2.06
N GLY A 41 -4.87 3.29 2.47
CA GLY A 41 -5.48 3.34 3.79
C GLY A 41 -6.40 2.16 4.07
N ILE A 42 -7.24 1.77 3.10
CA ILE A 42 -8.11 0.59 3.23
C ILE A 42 -7.29 -0.70 3.36
N VAL A 43 -6.25 -0.87 2.54
CA VAL A 43 -5.39 -2.06 2.59
C VAL A 43 -4.68 -2.15 3.95
N LEU A 44 -4.07 -1.05 4.40
CA LEU A 44 -3.38 -1.00 5.70
C LEU A 44 -4.33 -1.25 6.88
N LEU A 45 -5.56 -0.72 6.84
CA LEU A 45 -6.56 -1.00 7.86
C LEU A 45 -6.96 -2.48 7.86
N ALA A 46 -7.18 -3.08 6.69
CA ALA A 46 -7.53 -4.50 6.59
C ALA A 46 -6.39 -5.41 7.04
N GLU A 47 -5.14 -5.09 6.70
CA GLU A 47 -3.98 -5.84 7.18
C GLU A 47 -3.77 -5.63 8.69
N GLY A 48 -3.86 -4.40 9.18
CA GLY A 48 -3.76 -4.05 10.61
C GLY A 48 -4.79 -4.80 11.46
N ASP A 49 -6.05 -4.85 11.02
CA ASP A 49 -7.13 -5.61 11.67
C ASP A 49 -6.81 -7.12 11.73
N ASN A 50 -6.34 -7.70 10.63
CA ASN A 50 -5.91 -9.10 10.62
C ASN A 50 -4.74 -9.36 11.57
N TYR A 51 -3.78 -8.44 11.68
CA TYR A 51 -2.67 -8.56 12.64
C TYR A 51 -3.15 -8.39 14.08
N GLY A 52 -4.04 -7.44 14.34
CA GLY A 52 -4.64 -7.15 15.64
C GLY A 52 -5.47 -8.31 16.16
N ASP A 53 -6.49 -8.74 15.41
CA ASP A 53 -7.35 -9.88 15.77
C ASP A 53 -6.54 -11.14 16.02
N THR A 54 -5.56 -11.40 15.15
CA THR A 54 -4.67 -12.52 15.32
C THR A 54 -3.87 -12.39 16.62
N ALA A 55 -3.33 -11.21 16.94
CA ALA A 55 -2.54 -11.02 18.16
C ALA A 55 -3.40 -11.10 19.43
N GLU A 56 -4.67 -10.67 19.38
CA GLU A 56 -5.60 -10.76 20.51
C GLU A 56 -6.01 -12.20 20.84
N ASP A 57 -6.10 -13.06 19.81
CA ASP A 57 -6.39 -14.49 19.98
C ASP A 57 -5.19 -15.28 20.54
N LEU A 58 -3.97 -14.73 20.42
CA LEU A 58 -2.77 -15.34 20.97
C LEU A 58 -2.65 -15.05 22.47
N SER A 59 -2.41 -16.09 23.26
CA SER A 59 -2.20 -15.96 24.70
C SER A 59 -0.87 -16.59 25.07
N PRO A 60 0.26 -15.85 25.00
CA PRO A 60 1.61 -16.37 25.22
C PRO A 60 1.75 -17.25 26.45
N GLN A 61 1.13 -16.85 27.58
CA GLN A 61 1.21 -17.56 28.84
C GLN A 61 0.35 -18.85 28.88
N LYS A 62 -0.67 -18.95 28.01
CA LYS A 62 -1.45 -20.19 27.83
C LYS A 62 -0.86 -21.07 26.75
N ASP A 63 -0.34 -20.47 25.68
CA ASP A 63 0.16 -21.15 24.51
C ASP A 63 1.56 -21.72 24.72
N PHE A 64 2.34 -21.11 25.62
CA PHE A 64 3.69 -21.53 25.96
C PHE A 64 3.90 -21.61 27.46
N SER A 65 4.70 -22.58 27.87
CA SER A 65 5.23 -22.67 29.23
C SER A 65 6.73 -22.46 29.21
N LYS A 66 7.23 -21.71 30.19
CA LYS A 66 8.66 -21.61 30.43
C LYS A 66 9.18 -22.95 30.96
N LEU A 67 10.22 -23.47 30.31
CA LEU A 67 10.89 -24.70 30.70
C LEU A 67 11.66 -24.51 32.02
N PRO A 68 11.76 -25.57 32.86
CA PRO A 68 12.46 -25.49 34.14
C PRO A 68 13.98 -25.35 33.99
N GLU A 69 14.55 -25.87 32.91
CA GLU A 69 15.97 -25.76 32.57
C GLU A 69 16.17 -24.71 31.47
N SER A 70 17.28 -23.98 31.54
CA SER A 70 17.71 -23.06 30.50
C SER A 70 18.20 -23.81 29.27
N CYS A 71 18.10 -23.22 28.08
CA CYS A 71 18.87 -23.70 26.92
C CYS A 71 20.24 -23.05 26.92
N VAL A 72 21.20 -23.71 26.28
CA VAL A 72 22.54 -23.18 26.03
C VAL A 72 22.67 -22.84 24.56
N ILE A 73 23.10 -21.61 24.25
CA ILE A 73 23.41 -21.21 22.87
C ILE A 73 24.71 -21.90 22.45
N GLU A 74 24.64 -22.77 21.45
CA GLU A 74 25.81 -23.49 20.93
C GLU A 74 26.48 -22.78 19.76
N ASP A 75 25.68 -22.12 18.91
CA ASP A 75 26.18 -21.45 17.71
C ASP A 75 25.30 -20.25 17.34
N VAL A 76 25.91 -19.25 16.72
CA VAL A 76 25.24 -18.05 16.21
C VAL A 76 25.52 -17.93 14.71
N ILE A 77 24.55 -18.37 13.91
CA ILE A 77 24.64 -18.31 12.45
C ILE A 77 24.24 -16.90 12.03
N HIS A 78 25.17 -16.21 11.38
CA HIS A 78 24.98 -14.86 10.87
C HIS A 78 24.92 -14.86 9.34
N SER A 79 23.93 -14.15 8.81
CA SER A 79 23.87 -13.70 7.43
C SER A 79 23.48 -12.23 7.39
N TYR A 80 23.58 -11.61 6.22
CA TYR A 80 23.03 -10.27 6.01
C TYR A 80 22.20 -10.29 4.73
N ARG A 81 21.21 -9.40 4.67
CA ARG A 81 20.43 -9.16 3.47
C ARG A 81 20.34 -7.66 3.21
N GLU A 82 20.33 -7.31 1.93
CA GLU A 82 20.08 -5.95 1.48
C GLU A 82 18.72 -5.95 0.78
N GLU A 83 17.83 -5.09 1.24
CA GLU A 83 16.49 -4.91 0.67
C GLU A 83 16.44 -3.52 0.04
N GLU A 84 15.96 -3.42 -1.20
CA GLU A 84 15.67 -2.14 -1.85
C GLU A 84 14.15 -1.97 -1.89
N ASP A 85 13.66 -0.91 -1.27
CA ASP A 85 12.27 -0.52 -1.31
C ASP A 85 12.09 0.83 -2.03
N GLY A 86 10.86 1.33 -2.09
CA GLY A 86 10.57 2.63 -2.71
C GLY A 86 11.20 3.84 -2.00
N TYR A 87 11.80 3.64 -0.83
CA TYR A 87 12.39 4.68 0.03
C TYR A 87 13.92 4.59 0.12
N GLY A 88 14.53 3.45 -0.20
CA GLY A 88 15.97 3.30 -0.32
C GLY A 88 16.47 1.87 -0.17
N HIS A 89 17.78 1.74 0.07
CA HIS A 89 18.38 0.46 0.47
C HIS A 89 18.35 0.34 1.99
N HIS A 90 18.01 -0.84 2.50
CA HIS A 90 18.05 -1.20 3.90
C HIS A 90 18.93 -2.43 4.08
N CYS A 91 19.92 -2.33 4.96
CA CYS A 91 20.81 -3.44 5.28
C CYS A 91 20.38 -4.08 6.61
N TYR A 92 20.08 -5.37 6.59
CA TYR A 92 19.69 -6.14 7.77
C TYR A 92 20.74 -7.20 8.11
N ASP A 93 20.98 -7.37 9.41
CA ASP A 93 21.69 -8.50 9.99
C ASP A 93 20.68 -9.58 10.40
N ASP A 94 20.82 -10.77 9.84
CA ASP A 94 20.00 -11.92 10.16
C ASP A 94 20.76 -12.88 11.06
N TYR A 95 20.19 -13.14 12.22
CA TYR A 95 20.72 -14.07 13.21
C TYR A 95 19.79 -15.28 13.36
N SER A 96 20.34 -16.47 13.24
CA SER A 96 19.68 -17.69 13.72
C SER A 96 20.58 -18.40 14.71
N TYR A 97 19.99 -18.89 15.79
CA TYR A 97 20.71 -19.47 16.91
C TYR A 97 20.54 -20.97 16.89
N VAL A 98 21.63 -21.70 17.10
CA VAL A 98 21.59 -23.12 17.39
C VAL A 98 21.74 -23.27 18.89
N PHE A 99 20.80 -23.94 19.53
CA PHE A 99 20.76 -24.09 20.99
C PHE A 99 20.49 -25.53 21.39
N SER A 100 20.96 -25.91 22.58
CA SER A 100 20.74 -27.23 23.14
C SER A 100 19.79 -27.22 24.33
N TYR A 101 18.92 -28.23 24.40
CA TYR A 101 18.02 -28.48 25.53
C TYR A 101 17.84 -29.99 25.73
N GLN A 102 18.04 -30.49 26.96
CA GLN A 102 17.97 -31.92 27.31
C GLN A 102 18.77 -32.84 26.36
N GLY A 103 19.94 -32.37 25.91
CA GLY A 103 20.81 -33.10 24.97
C GLY A 103 20.36 -33.09 23.50
N GLY A 104 19.19 -32.50 23.20
CA GLY A 104 18.77 -32.21 21.83
C GLY A 104 19.35 -30.89 21.31
N ARG A 105 19.46 -30.76 19.99
CA ARG A 105 20.01 -29.59 19.29
C ARG A 105 18.94 -29.00 18.35
N TYR A 106 18.65 -27.72 18.51
CA TYR A 106 17.53 -27.06 17.84
C TYR A 106 17.98 -25.75 17.19
N ARG A 107 17.25 -25.31 16.16
CA ARG A 107 17.46 -24.03 15.49
C ARG A 107 16.30 -23.10 15.81
N SER A 108 16.63 -21.86 16.17
CA SER A 108 15.64 -20.80 16.34
C SER A 108 15.13 -20.32 14.98
N ARG A 109 14.01 -19.58 14.99
CA ARG A 109 13.68 -18.68 13.88
C ARG A 109 14.78 -17.63 13.66
N GLY A 110 14.76 -17.00 12.50
CA GLY A 110 15.59 -15.84 12.20
C GLY A 110 15.17 -14.62 13.03
N ASN A 111 16.15 -13.85 13.49
CA ASN A 111 15.98 -12.54 14.09
C ASN A 111 16.73 -11.52 13.24
N ALA A 112 15.97 -10.66 12.56
CA ALA A 112 16.50 -9.60 11.71
C ALA A 112 16.70 -8.33 12.56
N ALA A 113 17.86 -7.70 12.43
CA ALA A 113 18.15 -6.41 13.03
C ALA A 113 18.59 -5.43 11.96
N LEU A 114 17.99 -4.25 11.91
CA LEU A 114 18.42 -3.19 11.01
C LEU A 114 19.86 -2.78 11.35
N ARG A 115 20.77 -2.99 10.39
CA ARG A 115 22.17 -2.61 10.50
C ARG A 115 22.36 -1.14 10.13
N TYR A 116 21.86 -0.75 8.96
CA TYR A 116 22.04 0.59 8.39
C TYR A 116 20.96 0.90 7.34
N ASP A 117 20.49 2.15 7.30
CA ASP A 117 19.64 2.68 6.23
C ASP A 117 20.51 3.11 5.04
N GLY A 118 20.92 2.12 4.26
CA GLY A 118 21.67 2.26 3.03
C GLY A 118 22.24 0.92 2.58
N VAL A 119 23.17 0.96 1.62
CA VAL A 119 23.90 -0.23 1.17
C VAL A 119 24.75 -0.82 2.30
N CYS A 120 24.87 -2.15 2.34
CA CYS A 120 25.58 -2.82 3.43
C CYS A 120 27.09 -2.52 3.48
N HIS A 121 27.69 -2.09 2.37
CA HIS A 121 29.14 -1.91 2.24
C HIS A 121 29.70 -0.89 3.25
N GLY A 122 30.65 -1.32 4.09
CA GLY A 122 31.31 -0.46 5.07
C GLY A 122 30.51 -0.20 6.36
N SER A 123 29.28 -0.70 6.46
CA SER A 123 28.50 -0.64 7.71
C SER A 123 29.01 -1.65 8.75
N GLN A 124 28.94 -1.29 10.03
CA GLN A 124 29.33 -2.18 11.12
C GLN A 124 28.21 -3.17 11.43
N ARG A 125 28.56 -4.47 11.48
CA ARG A 125 27.65 -5.54 11.91
C ARG A 125 27.09 -5.24 13.32
N ARG A 126 25.77 -5.40 13.49
CA ARG A 126 25.10 -5.34 14.79
C ARG A 126 25.49 -6.54 15.65
N SER A 127 25.66 -6.37 16.94
CA SER A 127 25.88 -7.52 17.83
C SER A 127 24.64 -8.44 17.84
N PRO A 128 24.82 -9.77 17.92
CA PRO A 128 23.69 -10.68 18.15
C PRO A 128 23.07 -10.42 19.53
N VAL A 129 21.81 -10.82 19.70
CA VAL A 129 21.08 -10.69 20.98
C VAL A 129 21.65 -11.65 22.01
N PHE A 130 21.99 -12.87 21.59
CA PHE A 130 22.62 -13.88 22.42
C PHE A 130 24.03 -14.22 21.93
N VAL A 131 24.88 -14.70 22.83
CA VAL A 131 26.25 -15.14 22.51
C VAL A 131 26.44 -16.63 22.76
N VAL A 132 27.43 -17.23 22.09
CA VAL A 132 27.76 -18.65 22.27
C VAL A 132 28.15 -18.94 23.72
N GLY A 133 27.58 -19.99 24.29
CA GLY A 133 27.75 -20.42 25.68
C GLY A 133 26.78 -19.76 26.66
N GLU A 134 25.94 -18.83 26.22
CA GLU A 134 24.95 -18.17 27.08
C GLU A 134 23.82 -19.13 27.46
N GLU A 135 23.46 -19.16 28.74
CA GLU A 135 22.27 -19.84 29.25
C GLU A 135 21.06 -18.89 29.16
N VAL A 136 20.07 -19.26 28.36
CA VAL A 136 18.87 -18.44 28.11
C VAL A 136 17.59 -19.16 28.55
N PRO A 137 16.56 -18.43 29.00
CA PRO A 137 15.25 -19.01 29.20
C PRO A 137 14.73 -19.69 27.94
N CYS A 138 13.98 -20.78 28.12
CA CYS A 138 13.36 -21.50 27.01
C CYS A 138 11.88 -21.74 27.23
N TRP A 139 11.16 -21.85 26.13
CA TRP A 139 9.72 -22.05 26.13
C TRP A 139 9.34 -23.23 25.24
N GLU A 140 8.33 -23.97 25.66
CA GLU A 140 7.71 -25.04 24.89
C GLU A 140 6.22 -24.77 24.70
N PRO A 141 5.61 -25.23 23.59
CA PRO A 141 4.20 -25.01 23.34
C PRO A 141 3.34 -25.92 24.21
N ASN A 142 2.31 -25.35 24.84
CA ASN A 142 1.26 -26.08 25.55
C ASN A 142 0.18 -26.62 24.60
N VAL A 143 0.06 -26.04 23.40
CA VAL A 143 -0.97 -26.39 22.41
C VAL A 143 -0.30 -26.79 21.09
N ARG A 144 -0.84 -27.84 20.43
CA ARG A 144 -0.44 -28.27 19.09
C ARG A 144 -1.68 -28.47 18.21
N PRO A 145 -1.69 -28.01 16.94
CA PRO A 145 -0.60 -27.31 16.25
C PRO A 145 -0.35 -25.91 16.82
N VAL A 146 0.90 -25.44 16.75
CA VAL A 146 1.26 -24.08 17.16
C VAL A 146 0.76 -23.11 16.10
N ALA A 147 0.19 -21.99 16.52
CA ALA A 147 -0.27 -20.94 15.62
C ALA A 147 0.91 -20.45 14.74
N THR A 148 0.64 -20.21 13.45
CA THR A 148 1.67 -19.89 12.44
C THR A 148 2.51 -18.66 12.78
N GLN A 149 1.97 -17.77 13.61
CA GLN A 149 2.56 -16.53 14.07
C GLN A 149 3.74 -16.77 15.03
N TYR A 150 3.71 -17.85 15.81
CA TYR A 150 4.77 -18.16 16.78
C TYR A 150 5.97 -18.91 16.19
N ASN A 151 6.11 -18.96 14.86
CA ASN A 151 7.09 -19.75 14.11
C ASN A 151 8.40 -20.01 14.89
N CYS A 152 8.60 -21.26 15.33
CA CYS A 152 9.75 -21.60 16.17
C CYS A 152 11.02 -21.91 15.36
N GLY A 153 10.89 -22.22 14.06
CA GLY A 153 12.01 -22.64 13.22
C GLY A 153 12.51 -24.09 13.42
N ASN A 154 11.79 -24.90 14.21
CA ASN A 154 12.10 -26.32 14.43
C ASN A 154 10.82 -27.14 14.71
N ASP A 155 10.87 -28.46 14.45
CA ASP A 155 9.72 -29.36 14.52
C ASP A 155 9.14 -29.53 15.94
N MET A 156 9.98 -29.41 16.97
CA MET A 156 9.55 -29.54 18.36
C MET A 156 8.97 -28.24 18.94
N CYS A 157 9.14 -27.14 18.22
CA CYS A 157 8.76 -25.78 18.59
C CYS A 157 9.34 -25.24 19.91
N TYR A 158 10.57 -25.62 20.26
CA TYR A 158 11.27 -24.96 21.36
C TYR A 158 11.70 -23.55 20.94
N LYS A 159 11.56 -22.58 21.85
CA LYS A 159 11.89 -21.17 21.62
C LYS A 159 12.87 -20.68 22.66
N ILE A 160 13.74 -19.76 22.23
CA ILE A 160 14.67 -18.98 23.08
C ILE A 160 14.30 -17.48 23.10
N PHE A 161 13.30 -17.08 22.33
CA PHE A 161 12.71 -15.76 22.37
C PHE A 161 11.41 -15.82 23.15
N ASP A 162 11.18 -14.83 24.00
CA ASP A 162 9.99 -14.76 24.83
C ASP A 162 8.74 -14.62 23.94
N PRO A 163 7.80 -15.58 23.97
CA PRO A 163 6.55 -15.48 23.23
C PRO A 163 5.73 -14.24 23.60
N GLU A 164 5.87 -13.71 24.82
CA GLU A 164 5.19 -12.48 25.25
C GLU A 164 5.68 -11.27 24.48
N ASN A 165 7.00 -11.09 24.38
CA ASN A 165 7.60 -10.00 23.61
C ASN A 165 7.27 -10.10 22.12
N GLU A 166 7.12 -11.31 21.56
CA GLU A 166 6.75 -11.48 20.16
C GLU A 166 5.31 -11.03 19.87
N VAL A 167 4.38 -11.34 20.77
CA VAL A 167 2.99 -10.88 20.65
C VAL A 167 2.89 -9.37 20.88
N GLU A 168 3.65 -8.81 21.82
CA GLU A 168 3.71 -7.36 22.02
C GLU A 168 4.21 -6.64 20.76
N ILE A 169 5.31 -7.10 20.15
CA ILE A 169 5.83 -6.53 18.89
C ILE A 169 4.81 -6.66 17.75
N ALA A 170 4.12 -7.80 17.65
CA ALA A 170 3.09 -8.01 16.63
C ALA A 170 1.91 -7.04 16.82
N LYS A 171 1.49 -6.83 18.07
CA LYS A 171 0.45 -5.88 18.44
C LYS A 171 0.85 -4.44 18.13
N ASP A 172 2.04 -4.01 18.57
CA ASP A 172 2.57 -2.67 18.29
C ASP A 172 2.67 -2.41 16.77
N THR A 173 3.02 -3.44 16.00
CA THR A 173 3.05 -3.36 14.53
C THR A 173 1.64 -3.23 13.95
N GLY A 174 0.67 -4.00 14.46
CA GLY A 174 -0.74 -3.90 14.08
C GLY A 174 -1.32 -2.52 14.37
N ASP A 175 -1.12 -2.01 15.59
CA ASP A 175 -1.55 -0.69 16.03
C ASP A 175 -0.93 0.42 15.14
N ALA A 176 0.35 0.29 14.80
CA ALA A 176 1.03 1.23 13.90
C ALA A 176 0.45 1.19 12.47
N MET A 177 0.14 -0.01 11.95
CA MET A 177 -0.50 -0.18 10.63
C MET A 177 -1.91 0.41 10.61
N GLU A 178 -2.71 0.18 11.66
CA GLU A 178 -4.05 0.75 11.79
C GLU A 178 -3.99 2.28 11.81
N ALA A 179 -3.12 2.86 12.64
CA ALA A 179 -2.94 4.30 12.74
C ALA A 179 -2.50 4.92 11.40
N ALA A 180 -1.55 4.27 10.71
CA ALA A 180 -1.10 4.68 9.38
C ALA A 180 -2.23 4.61 8.36
N GLY A 181 -3.00 3.52 8.35
CA GLY A 181 -4.14 3.30 7.47
C GLY A 181 -5.23 4.37 7.66
N LEU A 182 -5.62 4.64 8.90
CA LEU A 182 -6.60 5.67 9.25
C LEU A 182 -6.14 7.07 8.82
N SER A 183 -4.87 7.40 9.07
CA SER A 183 -4.30 8.71 8.69
C SER A 183 -4.32 8.92 7.17
N SER A 184 -3.95 7.88 6.40
CA SER A 184 -3.95 7.90 4.95
C SER A 184 -5.37 8.02 4.38
N LEU A 185 -6.32 7.29 4.95
CA LEU A 185 -7.73 7.33 4.57
C LEU A 185 -8.34 8.73 4.78
N LEU A 186 -8.14 9.32 5.95
CA LEU A 186 -8.65 10.66 6.27
C LEU A 186 -8.04 11.73 5.36
N SER A 187 -6.72 11.64 5.12
CA SER A 187 -6.02 12.54 4.19
C SER A 187 -6.59 12.44 2.77
N GLY A 188 -6.80 11.22 2.26
CA GLY A 188 -7.36 10.98 0.94
C GLY A 188 -8.81 11.46 0.81
N ILE A 189 -9.65 11.28 1.83
CA ILE A 189 -11.02 11.80 1.88
C ILE A 189 -11.02 13.33 1.87
N LEU A 190 -10.21 13.97 2.72
CA LEU A 190 -10.10 15.43 2.78
C LEU A 190 -9.66 16.00 1.43
N CYS A 191 -8.66 15.36 0.80
CA CYS A 191 -8.16 15.69 -0.51
C CYS A 191 -9.27 15.64 -1.59
N CYS A 192 -10.07 14.57 -1.61
CA CYS A 192 -11.20 14.41 -2.53
C CYS A 192 -12.32 15.44 -2.28
N CYS A 193 -12.67 15.68 -1.02
CA CYS A 193 -13.74 16.60 -0.61
C CYS A 193 -13.42 18.07 -0.95
N CYS A 194 -12.16 18.48 -0.92
CA CYS A 194 -11.76 19.84 -1.33
C CYS A 194 -11.84 20.06 -2.84
N CYS A 195 -11.68 19.02 -3.66
CA CYS A 195 -11.62 19.13 -5.12
C CYS A 195 -13.00 19.06 -5.79
N ALA A 196 -13.95 18.30 -5.24
CA ALA A 196 -15.27 18.12 -5.83
C ALA A 196 -16.08 19.43 -5.97
N PRO A 197 -16.14 20.33 -4.95
CA PRO A 197 -16.84 21.60 -5.08
C PRO A 197 -16.20 22.49 -6.15
N ALA A 198 -14.87 22.52 -6.22
CA ALA A 198 -14.13 23.30 -7.20
C ALA A 198 -14.45 22.88 -8.65
N VAL A 199 -14.46 21.57 -8.93
CA VAL A 199 -14.87 21.02 -10.24
C VAL A 199 -16.33 21.36 -10.53
N TRP A 200 -17.20 21.20 -9.54
CA TRP A 200 -18.63 21.49 -9.68
C TRP A 200 -18.90 22.97 -9.98
N TYR A 201 -18.23 23.89 -9.27
CA TYR A 201 -18.32 25.33 -9.52
C TYR A 201 -17.79 25.71 -10.91
N ALA A 202 -16.70 25.09 -11.36
CA ALA A 202 -16.16 25.31 -12.71
C ALA A 202 -17.12 24.79 -13.80
N GLY A 203 -17.80 23.67 -13.58
CA GLY A 203 -18.80 23.12 -14.50
C GLY A 203 -20.04 23.99 -14.63
N LYS A 204 -20.58 24.50 -13.51
CA LYS A 204 -21.78 25.34 -13.49
C LYS A 204 -21.62 26.61 -14.32
N ASN A 205 -20.44 27.23 -14.30
CA ASN A 205 -20.18 28.47 -15.05
C ASN A 205 -20.05 28.27 -16.57
N ARG A 206 -19.86 27.04 -17.06
CA ARG A 206 -19.80 26.78 -18.51
C ARG A 206 -21.17 26.81 -19.18
N GLY A 207 -22.25 26.49 -18.45
CA GLY A 207 -23.62 26.47 -19.00
C GLY A 207 -24.11 27.84 -19.48
N HIS A 208 -23.82 28.90 -18.73
CA HIS A 208 -24.32 30.24 -19.03
C HIS A 208 -23.55 30.99 -20.14
N ALA A 209 -22.37 30.49 -20.56
CA ALA A 209 -21.58 31.15 -21.60
C ALA A 209 -22.03 30.80 -23.05
N SER A 210 -22.90 29.79 -23.22
CA SER A 210 -23.30 29.31 -24.56
C SER A 210 -24.55 29.98 -25.15
N GLU A 211 -25.30 30.76 -24.36
CA GLU A 211 -26.58 31.37 -24.79
C GLU A 211 -26.49 32.89 -25.04
N GLN A 212 -25.32 33.45 -25.37
CA GLN A 212 -25.31 34.80 -25.93
C GLN A 212 -25.54 34.72 -27.46
N PRO A 213 -26.73 35.11 -27.97
CA PRO A 213 -26.97 35.20 -29.40
C PRO A 213 -25.98 36.19 -29.99
N MET A 214 -25.23 35.78 -31.01
CA MET A 214 -24.32 36.67 -31.72
C MET A 214 -25.14 37.82 -32.33
N PRO A 215 -24.89 39.07 -31.95
CA PRO A 215 -25.59 40.20 -32.55
C PRO A 215 -25.05 40.40 -33.97
N GLY A 216 -25.87 40.12 -34.98
CA GLY A 216 -25.63 40.58 -36.36
C GLY A 216 -25.10 39.55 -37.37
N MET A 217 -25.60 38.30 -37.37
CA MET A 217 -25.59 37.51 -38.60
C MET A 217 -26.92 37.69 -39.31
N ASP A 218 -26.93 38.57 -40.31
CA ASP A 218 -28.02 38.68 -41.28
C ASP A 218 -28.26 37.30 -41.90
N ALA A 219 -29.49 36.84 -41.79
CA ALA A 219 -29.97 35.59 -42.36
C ALA A 219 -29.86 35.66 -43.90
N GLY A 220 -28.78 35.11 -44.44
CA GLY A 220 -28.69 34.78 -45.86
C GLY A 220 -29.75 33.73 -46.21
N PRO A 221 -30.35 33.80 -47.41
CA PRO A 221 -31.48 32.94 -47.80
C PRO A 221 -31.11 31.46 -47.72
N GLN A 222 -31.97 30.73 -47.01
CA GLN A 222 -31.92 29.29 -46.87
C GLN A 222 -32.12 28.63 -48.24
N ALA A 223 -31.07 28.05 -48.80
CA ALA A 223 -31.20 27.10 -49.90
C ALA A 223 -31.70 25.77 -49.30
N ALA A 224 -32.96 25.45 -49.57
CA ALA A 224 -33.58 24.18 -49.24
C ALA A 224 -32.87 23.05 -50.00
N VAL A 225 -31.97 22.33 -49.34
CA VAL A 225 -31.46 21.06 -49.84
C VAL A 225 -32.42 19.97 -49.36
N VAL A 226 -33.29 19.54 -50.28
CA VAL A 226 -34.11 18.35 -50.16
C VAL A 226 -33.18 17.14 -50.14
N LEU A 227 -32.98 16.56 -48.96
CA LEU A 227 -32.32 15.26 -48.82
C LEU A 227 -33.38 14.16 -49.02
N PRO A 228 -33.16 13.19 -49.92
CA PRO A 228 -34.08 12.08 -50.12
C PRO A 228 -34.07 11.14 -48.90
N ASP A 229 -35.27 10.76 -48.47
CA ASP A 229 -35.53 9.65 -47.56
C ASP A 229 -34.90 8.36 -48.10
N GLN A 230 -33.91 7.83 -47.37
CA GLN A 230 -33.48 6.45 -47.52
C GLN A 230 -33.78 5.70 -46.22
N TYR A 231 -34.98 5.13 -46.25
CA TYR A 231 -35.51 4.05 -45.42
C TYR A 231 -34.62 2.79 -45.52
N GLY A 232 -34.32 2.16 -44.38
CA GLY A 232 -33.74 0.80 -44.28
C GLY A 232 -33.33 0.51 -42.83
N LYS A 233 -34.18 -0.01 -41.94
CA LYS A 233 -34.64 -1.41 -41.77
C LYS A 233 -33.49 -2.44 -41.71
N GLY A 234 -33.36 -3.09 -40.55
CA GLY A 234 -32.55 -4.29 -40.27
C GLY A 234 -31.24 -3.97 -39.51
N THR A 235 -30.78 -4.72 -38.51
CA THR A 235 -31.11 -6.08 -38.06
C THR A 235 -30.48 -6.33 -36.68
N GLN A 236 -30.96 -7.37 -36.01
CA GLN A 236 -30.54 -7.94 -34.72
C GLN A 236 -29.07 -8.41 -34.63
N GLY A 237 -28.59 -8.61 -33.39
CA GLY A 237 -27.42 -9.43 -33.01
C GLY A 237 -26.15 -8.61 -32.77
N GLN A 238 -25.28 -8.85 -31.79
CA GLN A 238 -24.97 -10.05 -31.01
C GLN A 238 -24.46 -9.67 -29.61
N VAL A 239 -24.79 -10.53 -28.64
CA VAL A 239 -24.07 -10.70 -27.37
C VAL A 239 -22.71 -11.33 -27.69
N VAL A 240 -21.61 -10.64 -27.38
CA VAL A 240 -20.28 -11.26 -27.37
C VAL A 240 -19.94 -11.62 -25.93
N GLN A 241 -20.16 -12.89 -25.60
CA GLN A 241 -19.44 -13.57 -24.53
C GLN A 241 -18.00 -13.79 -24.96
N GLY A 242 -17.06 -13.41 -24.11
CA GLY A 242 -15.66 -13.82 -24.18
C GLY A 242 -14.96 -13.32 -22.92
N ARG A 243 -14.05 -14.06 -22.28
CA ARG A 243 -13.47 -15.39 -22.52
C ARG A 243 -12.74 -15.73 -21.22
N VAL A 244 -12.97 -16.93 -20.69
CA VAL A 244 -12.18 -17.49 -19.59
C VAL A 244 -10.82 -17.93 -20.16
N ILE A 245 -9.74 -17.43 -19.58
CA ILE A 245 -8.36 -17.91 -19.71
C ILE A 245 -7.81 -17.78 -18.28
N GLY A 246 -7.23 -18.74 -17.60
CA GLY A 246 -6.86 -20.13 -17.87
C GLY A 246 -6.04 -20.52 -16.64
N GLN A 247 -6.35 -21.66 -16.02
CA GLN A 247 -5.55 -22.20 -14.94
C GLN A 247 -4.14 -22.55 -15.45
N VAL A 248 -3.12 -22.15 -14.70
CA VAL A 248 -1.79 -22.76 -14.78
C VAL A 248 -1.62 -23.58 -13.51
N GLN A 249 -1.67 -24.91 -13.68
CA GLN A 249 -1.12 -25.88 -12.74
C GLN A 249 0.21 -26.38 -13.30
N GLY A 250 1.20 -26.50 -12.42
CA GLY A 250 2.46 -27.21 -12.63
C GLY A 250 3.57 -26.52 -11.84
N ALA A 251 4.45 -27.22 -11.15
CA ALA A 251 4.56 -28.62 -10.75
C ALA A 251 5.47 -28.62 -9.52
#